data_AF-A0A0M0J3T6-F1
#
_entry.id   AF-A0A0M0J3T6-F1
#
_cell.length_a   1.000
_cell.length_b   1.000
_cell.length_c   1.000
_cell.angle_alpha   90.00
_cell.angle_beta   90.00
_cell.angle_gamma   90.00
#
_symmetry.space_group_name_H-M   'P 1'
#
loop_
_entity.id
_entity.type
_entity.pdbx_description
1 polymer ?
#
loop_
_entity_poly.entity_id
_entity_poly.type
_entity_poly.pdbx_seq_one_letter_code
_entity_poly.pdbx_strand_id
1 'polypeptide(L)'
;MVYSEEIVDRCLSESKRVVNAALGTVDFESNNERGGGRVVFRTTPNERVVLQLGTASGPAALLAAQVAAADVRAIDINMGCPVKFSVQGGMGSALLSQPERIRDILTTLRRNLPASMPLTCKIRLLDATQETIELAKLIESCGVSALAVHARRRHDRPRHWAQWDQFAILRETLPRSLPVILNGDVFAPEDVPRALAITGADSLMLARGALWNPSIFRSSSLLVDGWDAECVKRYFELGEATQCPLGNLKYTAMLMLEGAGKLEPFRLIQSAKTLADLHAAAAACAAHPHFTQPGGAFCPAILEPPPDLPAAIELTANSWRRKPNWWKPGASLPTLKPGEGRYKATKQHAKDVVGRPDHWSGAEGAPVPVAADEAEAVGRSDAAAVAEPEDLDEQRPAKCSRVEADSTDVSRGVG
;
A
#
# COMPACT_ATOMS: atom_id res chain seq x y z
N MET A 1 -5.28 -5.06 13.83
CA MET A 1 -3.90 -4.58 13.56
C MET A 1 -3.98 -3.46 12.55
N VAL A 2 -3.07 -2.50 12.60
CA VAL A 2 -3.02 -1.39 11.64
C VAL A 2 -1.67 -1.42 10.92
N TYR A 3 -1.66 -1.23 9.61
CA TYR A 3 -0.43 -1.12 8.85
C TYR A 3 -0.06 0.35 8.72
N SER A 4 1.22 0.69 8.89
CA SER A 4 1.71 2.01 8.53
C SER A 4 1.58 2.23 7.02
N GLU A 5 1.73 3.48 6.58
CA GLU A 5 2.08 3.74 5.19
C GLU A 5 3.42 3.07 4.82
N GLU A 6 3.69 2.93 3.53
CA GLU A 6 4.99 2.45 3.04
C GLU A 6 6.07 3.47 3.39
N ILE A 7 6.98 3.10 4.30
CA ILE A 7 8.13 3.91 4.66
C ILE A 7 9.35 3.36 3.93
N VAL A 8 10.04 4.20 3.16
CA VAL A 8 11.27 3.81 2.44
C VAL A 8 12.36 3.52 3.45
N ASP A 9 13.02 2.38 3.31
CA ASP A 9 14.07 1.89 4.21
C ASP A 9 15.15 2.93 4.53
N ARG A 10 15.67 3.65 3.52
CA ARG A 10 16.68 4.69 3.69
C ARG A 10 16.21 5.83 4.61
N CYS A 11 14.93 6.22 4.51
CA CYS A 11 14.40 7.29 5.35
C CYS A 11 14.35 6.87 6.83
N LEU A 12 14.02 5.61 7.11
CA LEU A 12 13.88 5.12 8.49
C LEU A 12 15.22 4.67 9.09
N SER A 13 16.09 4.02 8.31
CA SER A 13 17.42 3.60 8.77
C SER A 13 18.30 4.76 9.23
N GLU A 14 18.12 5.95 8.63
CA GLU A 14 18.81 7.18 9.01
C GLU A 14 18.06 7.97 10.10
N SER A 15 16.97 7.43 10.65
CA SER A 15 16.15 8.14 11.65
C SER A 15 16.65 7.89 13.08
N LYS A 16 16.51 8.92 13.92
CA LYS A 16 16.71 8.86 15.36
C LYS A 16 15.39 8.55 16.04
N ARG A 17 15.38 7.53 16.90
CA ARG A 17 14.27 7.24 17.81
C ARG A 17 14.25 8.26 18.96
N VAL A 18 13.13 8.95 19.13
CA VAL A 18 12.92 10.00 20.14
C VAL A 18 11.63 9.69 20.91
N VAL A 19 11.72 9.66 22.24
CA VAL A 19 10.53 9.55 23.09
C VAL A 19 9.96 10.96 23.29
N ASN A 20 8.74 11.18 22.82
CA ASN A 20 8.05 12.47 22.92
C ASN A 20 7.06 12.43 24.08
N ALA A 21 7.53 12.81 25.27
CA ALA A 21 6.73 12.78 26.49
C ALA A 21 5.52 13.72 26.44
N ALA A 22 5.59 14.83 25.69
CA ALA A 22 4.48 15.78 25.58
C ALA A 22 3.30 15.19 24.81
N LEU A 23 3.56 14.35 23.80
CA LEU A 23 2.51 13.70 23.00
C LEU A 23 2.21 12.27 23.45
N GLY A 24 3.04 11.68 24.32
CA GLY A 24 2.95 10.27 24.67
C GLY A 24 3.30 9.34 23.48
N THR A 25 4.15 9.80 22.57
CA THR A 25 4.52 9.08 21.33
C THR A 25 5.99 8.67 21.32
N VAL A 26 6.31 7.78 20.40
CA VAL A 26 7.68 7.51 19.94
C VAL A 26 7.79 7.99 18.50
N ASP A 27 8.74 8.88 18.28
CA ASP A 27 8.97 9.57 17.01
C ASP A 27 10.28 9.08 16.40
N PHE A 28 10.26 8.83 15.09
CA PHE A 28 11.44 8.49 14.31
C PHE A 28 11.75 9.69 13.43
N GLU A 29 12.69 10.51 13.88
CA GLU A 29 13.03 11.79 13.25
C GLU A 29 14.19 11.59 12.28
N SER A 30 14.06 12.13 11.07
CA SER A 30 15.14 12.07 10.08
C SER A 30 16.38 12.80 10.59
N ASN A 31 17.55 12.15 10.48
CA ASN A 31 18.85 12.73 10.81
C ASN A 31 19.58 13.33 9.60
N ASN A 32 18.90 13.46 8.45
CA ASN A 32 19.44 14.00 7.21
C ASN A 32 19.57 15.54 7.29
N GLU A 33 20.70 16.10 6.85
CA GLU A 33 20.97 17.56 6.79
C GLU A 33 19.88 18.39 6.08
N ARG A 34 19.17 17.83 5.11
CA ARG A 34 18.07 18.47 4.36
C ARG A 34 16.69 18.33 5.03
N GLY A 35 16.57 17.50 6.06
CA GLY A 35 15.29 17.12 6.68
C GLY A 35 15.35 16.93 8.19
N GLY A 36 16.39 17.45 8.85
CA GLY A 36 16.63 17.29 10.28
C GLY A 36 15.40 17.65 11.12
N GLY A 37 15.01 16.74 12.02
CA GLY A 37 13.85 16.93 12.89
C GLY A 37 12.49 16.66 12.25
N ARG A 38 12.44 16.28 10.95
CA ARG A 38 11.18 15.83 10.34
C ARG A 38 10.85 14.42 10.83
N VAL A 39 9.69 14.25 11.42
CA VAL A 39 9.14 12.95 11.81
C VAL A 39 8.83 12.12 10.56
N VAL A 40 9.51 10.99 10.40
CA VAL A 40 9.33 9.99 9.33
C VAL A 40 8.24 8.99 9.71
N PHE A 41 8.23 8.59 10.98
CA PHE A 41 7.25 7.67 11.54
C PHE A 41 6.95 8.07 12.98
N ARG A 42 5.69 7.97 13.40
CA ARG A 42 5.23 8.24 14.76
C ARG A 42 4.29 7.12 15.16
N THR A 43 4.46 6.60 16.37
CA THR A 43 3.56 5.60 16.94
C THR A 43 3.37 5.84 18.44
N THR A 44 2.47 5.09 19.05
CA THR A 44 2.23 5.09 20.50
C THR A 44 2.45 3.69 21.06
N PRO A 45 2.85 3.54 22.33
CA PRO A 45 3.11 2.22 22.93
C PRO A 45 1.94 1.22 22.86
N ASN A 46 0.70 1.74 22.81
CA ASN A 46 -0.52 0.94 22.77
C ASN A 46 -0.95 0.54 21.34
N GLU A 47 -0.32 1.09 20.31
CA GLU A 47 -0.70 0.82 18.93
C GLU A 47 -0.26 -0.59 18.50
N ARG A 48 -1.15 -1.30 17.81
CA ARG A 48 -0.84 -2.61 17.21
C ARG A 48 -0.39 -2.43 15.77
N VAL A 49 0.66 -1.62 15.59
CA VAL A 49 1.18 -1.22 14.27
C VAL A 49 2.08 -2.29 13.66
N VAL A 50 1.85 -2.56 12.37
CA VAL A 50 2.75 -3.27 11.48
C VAL A 50 3.48 -2.24 10.65
N LEU A 51 4.81 -2.18 10.76
CA LEU A 51 5.63 -1.27 10.00
C LEU A 51 5.87 -1.83 8.61
N GLN A 52 5.31 -1.18 7.58
CA GLN A 52 5.52 -1.57 6.19
C GLN A 52 6.71 -0.82 5.57
N LEU A 53 7.72 -1.56 5.13
CA LEU A 53 8.91 -1.04 4.49
C LEU A 53 8.85 -1.17 2.97
N GLY A 54 9.22 -0.10 2.28
CA GLY A 54 9.63 -0.11 0.89
C GLY A 54 11.14 -0.31 0.80
N THR A 55 11.60 -1.40 0.19
CA THR A 55 13.02 -1.75 0.12
C THR A 55 13.34 -2.57 -1.13
N ALA A 56 14.60 -2.54 -1.56
CA ALA A 56 15.15 -3.39 -2.61
C ALA A 56 16.42 -4.13 -2.15
N SER A 57 16.74 -4.11 -0.86
CA SER A 57 18.01 -4.61 -0.30
C SER A 57 17.80 -5.18 1.10
N GLY A 58 18.19 -6.44 1.33
CA GLY A 58 18.10 -7.07 2.64
C GLY A 58 18.80 -6.30 3.76
N PRO A 59 20.09 -5.89 3.59
CA PRO A 59 20.79 -5.08 4.58
C PRO A 59 20.12 -3.76 4.91
N ALA A 60 19.63 -3.02 3.91
CA ALA A 60 18.95 -1.73 4.14
C ALA A 60 17.62 -1.92 4.88
N ALA A 61 16.84 -2.94 4.50
CA ALA A 61 15.61 -3.32 5.19
C ALA A 61 15.87 -3.67 6.65
N LEU A 62 16.96 -4.41 6.93
CA LEU A 62 17.32 -4.82 8.29
C LEU A 62 17.65 -3.62 9.17
N LEU A 63 18.45 -2.67 8.67
CA LEU A 63 18.77 -1.45 9.40
C LEU A 63 17.52 -0.65 9.73
N ALA A 64 16.63 -0.46 8.76
CA ALA A 64 15.36 0.24 8.96
C ALA A 64 14.46 -0.48 9.98
N ALA A 65 14.34 -1.80 9.88
CA ALA A 65 13.55 -2.61 10.80
C ALA A 65 14.09 -2.54 12.23
N GLN A 66 15.41 -2.60 12.42
CA GLN A 66 16.05 -2.54 13.74
C GLN A 66 15.81 -1.21 14.46
N VAL A 67 15.76 -0.09 13.73
CA VAL A 67 15.49 1.24 14.30
C VAL A 67 14.15 1.25 15.04
N ALA A 68 13.10 0.65 14.48
CA ALA A 68 11.74 0.71 15.01
C ALA A 68 11.25 -0.59 15.68
N ALA A 69 12.05 -1.67 15.69
CA ALA A 69 11.63 -3.00 16.14
C ALA A 69 11.06 -3.03 17.57
N ALA A 70 11.49 -2.14 18.46
CA ALA A 70 11.01 -2.10 19.83
C ALA A 70 9.59 -1.50 19.98
N ASP A 71 9.11 -0.78 18.97
CA ASP A 71 7.90 0.05 19.03
C ASP A 71 6.78 -0.44 18.09
N VAL A 72 7.03 -1.54 17.38
CA VAL A 72 6.10 -2.10 16.37
C VAL A 72 5.80 -3.57 16.68
N ARG A 73 4.69 -4.09 16.16
CA ARG A 73 4.24 -5.46 16.40
C ARG A 73 4.65 -6.45 15.32
N ALA A 74 5.01 -5.95 14.15
CA ALA A 74 5.54 -6.74 13.05
C ALA A 74 6.24 -5.84 12.04
N ILE A 75 7.09 -6.44 11.22
CA ILE A 75 7.71 -5.83 10.04
C ILE A 75 7.03 -6.41 8.80
N ASP A 76 6.65 -5.58 7.86
CA ASP A 76 6.06 -5.98 6.58
C ASP A 76 6.89 -5.44 5.41
N ILE A 77 7.06 -6.24 4.35
CA ILE A 77 7.73 -5.80 3.12
C ILE A 77 6.70 -5.57 2.01
N ASN A 78 6.65 -4.34 1.49
CA ASN A 78 5.81 -3.99 0.36
C ASN A 78 6.42 -4.50 -0.95
N MET A 79 5.72 -5.44 -1.58
CA MET A 79 6.06 -6.00 -2.90
C MET A 79 4.93 -5.76 -3.92
N GLY A 80 3.99 -4.87 -3.60
CA GLY A 80 2.74 -4.70 -4.37
C GLY A 80 2.55 -3.31 -4.98
N CYS A 81 3.32 -2.30 -4.55
CA CYS A 81 3.15 -0.92 -4.98
C CYS A 81 3.58 -0.71 -6.45
N PRO A 82 2.67 -0.26 -7.35
CA PRO A 82 3.01 0.02 -8.74
C PRO A 82 3.47 1.46 -8.99
N VAL A 83 3.62 2.29 -7.95
CA VAL A 83 3.99 3.70 -8.08
C VAL A 83 5.37 3.81 -8.72
N LYS A 84 5.51 4.73 -9.68
CA LYS A 84 6.71 4.92 -10.51
C LYS A 84 7.98 5.05 -9.66
N PHE A 85 7.93 5.82 -8.58
CA PHE A 85 9.06 6.01 -7.66
C PHE A 85 9.53 4.68 -7.05
N SER A 86 8.62 3.88 -6.48
CA SER A 86 8.96 2.56 -5.91
C SER A 86 9.52 1.63 -6.98
N VAL A 87 8.90 1.58 -8.16
CA VAL A 87 9.35 0.73 -9.27
C VAL A 87 10.74 1.12 -9.78
N GLN A 88 11.02 2.42 -9.93
CA GLN A 88 12.34 2.91 -10.35
C GLN A 88 13.42 2.63 -9.31
N GLY A 89 13.07 2.66 -8.03
CA GLY A 89 13.95 2.24 -6.94
C GLY A 89 14.13 0.72 -6.80
N GLY A 90 13.50 -0.08 -7.66
CA GLY A 90 13.53 -1.55 -7.56
C GLY A 90 12.70 -2.13 -6.41
N MET A 91 11.82 -1.32 -5.80
CA MET A 91 10.96 -1.66 -4.67
C MET A 91 9.52 -1.95 -5.13
N GLY A 92 8.65 -2.37 -4.20
CA GLY A 92 7.24 -2.58 -4.48
C GLY A 92 7.05 -3.64 -5.57
N SER A 93 6.19 -3.38 -6.56
CA SER A 93 5.87 -4.34 -7.61
C SER A 93 7.04 -4.69 -8.55
N ALA A 94 8.17 -3.97 -8.49
CA ALA A 94 9.38 -4.36 -9.22
C ALA A 94 10.04 -5.63 -8.64
N LEU A 95 9.78 -5.94 -7.36
CA LEU A 95 10.27 -7.16 -6.72
C LEU A 95 9.58 -8.42 -7.25
N LEU A 96 8.35 -8.31 -7.75
CA LEU A 96 7.54 -9.44 -8.22
C LEU A 96 8.19 -10.22 -9.37
N SER A 97 9.04 -9.56 -10.17
CA SER A 97 9.82 -10.21 -11.24
C SER A 97 11.23 -10.62 -10.80
N GLN A 98 11.54 -10.55 -9.50
CA GLN A 98 12.87 -10.81 -8.95
C GLN A 98 12.79 -11.74 -7.71
N PRO A 99 12.39 -13.02 -7.89
CA PRO A 99 12.16 -13.92 -6.76
C PRO A 99 13.42 -14.15 -5.89
N GLU A 100 14.61 -14.15 -6.49
CA GLU A 100 15.88 -14.26 -5.76
C GLU A 100 16.14 -13.05 -4.85
N ARG A 101 15.78 -11.85 -5.29
CA ARG A 101 15.88 -10.63 -4.46
C ARG A 101 14.86 -10.66 -3.33
N ILE A 102 13.65 -11.16 -3.58
CA ILE A 102 12.65 -11.40 -2.52
C ILE A 102 13.21 -12.36 -1.47
N ARG A 103 13.80 -13.48 -1.90
CA ARG A 103 14.44 -14.45 -1.01
C ARG A 103 15.55 -13.81 -0.18
N ASP A 104 16.44 -13.06 -0.81
CA ASP A 104 17.52 -12.35 -0.12
C ASP A 104 17.00 -11.41 0.97
N ILE A 105 16.02 -10.56 0.64
CA ILE A 105 15.43 -9.60 1.59
C ILE A 105 14.78 -10.33 2.77
N LEU A 106 13.88 -11.29 2.49
CA LEU A 106 13.11 -11.97 3.53
C LEU A 106 14.01 -12.84 4.42
N THR A 107 14.96 -13.58 3.84
CA THR A 107 15.88 -14.41 4.62
C THR A 107 16.86 -13.58 5.43
N THR A 108 17.33 -12.43 4.92
CA THR A 108 18.15 -11.49 5.69
C THR A 108 17.41 -10.98 6.92
N LEU A 109 16.16 -10.55 6.75
CA LEU A 109 15.33 -10.09 7.87
C LEU A 109 15.05 -11.21 8.86
N ARG A 110 14.59 -12.38 8.39
CA ARG A 110 14.22 -13.50 9.28
C ARG A 110 15.41 -14.01 10.09
N ARG A 111 16.61 -14.06 9.51
CA ARG A 111 17.84 -14.51 10.20
C ARG A 111 18.29 -13.56 11.30
N ASN A 112 18.05 -12.26 11.14
CA ASN A 112 18.61 -11.22 12.03
C ASN A 112 17.59 -10.59 12.98
N LEU A 113 16.29 -10.68 12.69
CA LEU A 113 15.24 -10.22 13.60
C LEU A 113 14.96 -11.29 14.67
N PRO A 114 14.58 -10.87 15.91
CA PRO A 114 14.18 -11.81 16.96
C PRO A 114 13.06 -12.74 16.50
N ALA A 115 13.06 -13.99 16.96
CA ALA A 115 12.01 -14.97 16.62
C ALA A 115 10.60 -14.47 16.99
N SER A 116 10.50 -13.65 18.04
CA SER A 116 9.25 -13.02 18.49
C SER A 116 8.76 -11.87 17.61
N MET A 117 9.57 -11.37 16.67
CA MET A 117 9.18 -10.34 15.71
C MET A 117 8.59 -11.01 14.46
N PRO A 118 7.26 -10.91 14.22
CA PRO A 118 6.64 -11.43 13.02
C PRO A 118 7.13 -10.65 11.79
N LEU A 119 7.39 -11.38 10.72
CA LEU A 119 7.75 -10.84 9.42
C LEU A 119 6.64 -11.19 8.43
N THR A 120 6.03 -10.19 7.82
CA THR A 120 5.01 -10.38 6.77
C THR A 120 5.47 -9.74 5.48
N CYS A 121 4.75 -10.02 4.39
CA CYS A 121 4.89 -9.23 3.17
C CYS A 121 3.57 -9.13 2.43
N LYS A 122 3.49 -8.11 1.56
CA LYS A 122 2.30 -7.83 0.75
C LYS A 122 2.61 -7.84 -0.74
N ILE A 123 1.99 -8.75 -1.48
CA ILE A 123 2.14 -8.90 -2.93
C ILE A 123 0.87 -8.50 -3.71
N ARG A 124 0.98 -8.50 -5.03
CA ARG A 124 -0.14 -8.55 -5.99
C ARG A 124 -0.15 -9.90 -6.69
N LEU A 125 -1.25 -10.21 -7.37
CA LEU A 125 -1.27 -11.35 -8.30
C LEU A 125 -0.28 -11.12 -9.45
N LEU A 126 0.39 -12.19 -9.88
CA LEU A 126 1.12 -12.24 -11.14
C LEU A 126 0.14 -12.49 -12.30
N ASP A 127 0.66 -12.47 -13.53
CA ASP A 127 -0.17 -12.65 -14.72
C ASP A 127 -0.75 -14.07 -14.80
N ALA A 128 0.03 -15.08 -14.38
CA ALA A 128 -0.44 -16.43 -14.18
C ALA A 128 -0.64 -16.76 -12.68
N THR A 129 -1.74 -17.45 -12.38
CA THR A 129 -2.05 -17.92 -11.02
C THR A 129 -1.00 -18.90 -10.51
N GLN A 130 -0.48 -19.76 -11.39
CA GLN A 130 0.58 -20.71 -11.08
C GLN A 130 1.88 -20.01 -10.64
N GLU A 131 2.29 -18.95 -11.35
CA GLU A 131 3.45 -18.14 -10.96
C GLU A 131 3.23 -17.49 -9.58
N THR A 132 2.00 -17.04 -9.30
CA THR A 132 1.64 -16.46 -7.99
C THR A 132 1.77 -17.51 -6.87
N ILE A 133 1.35 -18.76 -7.13
CA ILE A 133 1.49 -19.89 -6.20
C ILE A 133 2.97 -20.19 -5.96
N GLU A 134 3.79 -20.24 -7.00
CA GLU A 134 5.23 -20.50 -6.90
C GLU A 134 5.95 -19.41 -6.10
N LEU A 135 5.63 -18.15 -6.37
CA LEU A 135 6.15 -17.02 -5.60
C LEU A 135 5.71 -17.10 -4.14
N ALA A 136 4.46 -17.43 -3.85
CA ALA A 136 3.95 -17.55 -2.49
C ALA A 136 4.63 -18.71 -1.72
N LYS A 137 4.91 -19.85 -2.37
CA LYS A 137 5.70 -20.95 -1.78
C LYS A 137 7.14 -20.54 -1.50
N LEU A 138 7.77 -19.76 -2.39
CA LEU A 138 9.09 -19.20 -2.15
C LEU A 138 9.08 -18.28 -0.93
N ILE A 139 8.09 -17.39 -0.84
CA ILE A 139 7.91 -16.48 0.29
C ILE A 139 7.72 -17.26 1.60
N GLU A 140 6.86 -18.29 1.59
CA GLU A 140 6.67 -19.20 2.73
C GLU A 140 8.01 -19.80 3.19
N SER A 141 8.80 -20.33 2.25
CA SER A 141 10.10 -20.95 2.55
C SER A 141 11.12 -20.00 3.19
N CYS A 142 10.89 -18.68 3.10
CA CYS A 142 11.70 -17.67 3.76
C CYS A 142 11.33 -17.45 5.23
N GLY A 143 10.27 -18.10 5.73
CA GLY A 143 9.85 -18.04 7.14
C GLY A 143 9.01 -16.81 7.49
N VAL A 144 8.19 -16.32 6.56
CA VAL A 144 7.20 -15.26 6.87
C VAL A 144 6.08 -15.79 7.76
N SER A 145 5.55 -14.94 8.61
CA SER A 145 4.44 -15.24 9.53
C SER A 145 3.07 -15.13 8.88
N ALA A 146 2.94 -14.34 7.81
CA ALA A 146 1.72 -14.22 7.01
C ALA A 146 2.02 -13.58 5.64
N LEU A 147 1.16 -13.84 4.66
CA LEU A 147 1.22 -13.26 3.32
C LEU A 147 -0.06 -12.48 3.02
N ALA A 148 0.05 -11.17 2.79
CA ALA A 148 -1.06 -10.38 2.26
C ALA A 148 -1.04 -10.38 0.73
N VAL A 149 -2.16 -10.70 0.09
CA VAL A 149 -2.27 -10.70 -1.37
C VAL A 149 -3.34 -9.71 -1.78
N HIS A 150 -2.93 -8.66 -2.48
CA HIS A 150 -3.89 -7.85 -3.22
C HIS A 150 -4.34 -8.66 -4.43
N ALA A 151 -5.62 -9.05 -4.45
CA ALA A 151 -6.24 -9.83 -5.52
C ALA A 151 -6.40 -9.03 -6.83
N ARG A 152 -5.39 -8.26 -7.23
CA ARG A 152 -5.28 -7.56 -8.50
C ARG A 152 -3.90 -7.81 -9.07
N ARG A 153 -3.80 -7.81 -10.39
CA ARG A 153 -2.52 -7.87 -11.09
C ARG A 153 -1.80 -6.54 -11.02
N ARG A 154 -0.52 -6.53 -11.38
CA ARG A 154 0.30 -5.30 -11.41
C ARG A 154 -0.28 -4.22 -12.32
N HIS A 155 -0.79 -4.59 -13.50
CA HIS A 155 -1.35 -3.67 -14.49
C HIS A 155 -2.81 -3.26 -14.18
N ASP A 156 -3.46 -3.91 -13.21
CA ASP A 156 -4.83 -3.59 -12.83
C ASP A 156 -4.92 -2.24 -12.12
N ARG A 157 -5.62 -1.32 -12.79
CA ARG A 157 -6.08 -0.04 -12.23
C ARG A 157 -7.22 -0.22 -11.21
N PRO A 158 -7.48 0.78 -10.33
CA PRO A 158 -8.56 0.73 -9.34
C PRO A 158 -9.97 0.44 -9.88
N ARG A 159 -10.22 0.70 -11.18
CA ARG A 159 -11.47 0.39 -11.89
C ARG A 159 -11.66 -1.10 -12.21
N HIS A 160 -10.59 -1.88 -12.22
CA HIS A 160 -10.67 -3.34 -12.38
C HIS A 160 -11.00 -3.95 -11.03
N TRP A 161 -11.84 -4.98 -11.03
CA TRP A 161 -12.24 -5.67 -9.81
C TRP A 161 -11.11 -6.55 -9.29
N ALA A 162 -11.09 -6.72 -7.97
CA ALA A 162 -10.28 -7.75 -7.34
C ALA A 162 -10.76 -9.14 -7.76
N GLN A 163 -9.83 -9.97 -8.24
CA GLN A 163 -10.01 -11.34 -8.72
C GLN A 163 -10.03 -12.31 -7.52
N TRP A 164 -11.13 -12.27 -6.75
CA TRP A 164 -11.32 -13.11 -5.56
C TRP A 164 -11.32 -14.61 -5.87
N ASP A 165 -11.74 -15.00 -7.07
CA ASP A 165 -11.65 -16.36 -7.60
C ASP A 165 -10.19 -16.84 -7.71
N GLN A 166 -9.30 -15.99 -8.22
CA GLN A 166 -7.88 -16.31 -8.32
C GLN A 166 -7.21 -16.39 -6.95
N PHE A 167 -7.65 -15.55 -6.00
CA PHE A 167 -7.22 -15.66 -4.61
C PHE A 167 -7.70 -16.99 -4.00
N ALA A 168 -8.94 -17.42 -4.25
CA ALA A 168 -9.46 -18.68 -3.70
C ALA A 168 -8.61 -19.87 -4.13
N ILE A 169 -8.23 -19.95 -5.41
CA ILE A 169 -7.32 -20.97 -5.94
C ILE A 169 -5.96 -20.93 -5.21
N LEU A 170 -5.40 -19.73 -5.03
CA LEU A 170 -4.16 -19.54 -4.30
C LEU A 170 -4.28 -20.05 -2.85
N ARG A 171 -5.37 -19.69 -2.15
CA ARG A 171 -5.59 -20.12 -0.77
C ARG A 171 -5.77 -21.63 -0.66
N GLU A 172 -6.52 -22.27 -1.56
CA GLU A 172 -6.70 -23.72 -1.57
C GLU A 172 -5.38 -24.48 -1.79
N THR A 173 -4.46 -23.90 -2.56
CA THR A 173 -3.18 -24.54 -2.92
C THR A 173 -2.09 -24.35 -1.86
N LEU A 174 -2.11 -23.24 -1.12
CA LEU A 174 -1.10 -22.93 -0.12
C LEU A 174 -1.36 -23.67 1.20
N PRO A 175 -0.29 -24.07 1.92
CA PRO A 175 -0.44 -24.80 3.17
C PRO A 175 -1.19 -23.98 4.23
N ARG A 176 -1.88 -24.69 5.13
CA ARG A 176 -2.67 -24.06 6.21
C ARG A 176 -1.80 -23.41 7.28
N SER A 177 -0.52 -23.78 7.37
CA SER A 177 0.48 -23.17 8.24
C SER A 177 0.84 -21.74 7.86
N LEU A 178 0.57 -21.31 6.63
CA LEU A 178 0.75 -19.93 6.18
C LEU A 178 -0.61 -19.21 6.18
N PRO A 179 -0.85 -18.25 7.11
CA PRO A 179 -1.99 -17.36 7.03
C PRO A 179 -1.90 -16.47 5.78
N VAL A 180 -2.98 -16.44 5.00
CA VAL A 180 -3.09 -15.62 3.79
C VAL A 180 -4.19 -14.59 3.95
N ILE A 181 -3.81 -13.31 3.83
CA ILE A 181 -4.68 -12.15 4.07
C ILE A 181 -5.17 -11.62 2.72
N LEU A 182 -6.49 -11.58 2.51
CA LEU A 182 -7.07 -10.98 1.31
C LEU A 182 -7.03 -9.46 1.42
N ASN A 183 -6.47 -8.81 0.38
CA ASN A 183 -6.64 -7.39 0.15
C ASN A 183 -7.34 -7.15 -1.19
N GLY A 184 -8.28 -6.20 -1.21
CA GLY A 184 -8.95 -5.76 -2.44
C GLY A 184 -10.46 -5.85 -2.39
N ASP A 185 -11.11 -4.72 -2.61
CA ASP A 185 -12.55 -4.56 -2.88
C ASP A 185 -13.52 -5.02 -1.78
N VAL A 186 -13.06 -4.91 -0.53
CA VAL A 186 -13.89 -4.88 0.66
C VAL A 186 -14.09 -3.41 1.04
N PHE A 187 -15.30 -2.89 0.81
CA PHE A 187 -15.61 -1.47 0.95
C PHE A 187 -16.67 -1.17 2.00
N ALA A 188 -17.50 -2.17 2.31
CA ALA A 188 -18.55 -2.08 3.31
C ALA A 188 -18.48 -3.27 4.28
N PRO A 189 -19.01 -3.14 5.49
CA PRO A 189 -19.08 -4.22 6.48
C PRO A 189 -19.70 -5.51 5.94
N GLU A 190 -20.71 -5.42 5.08
CA GLU A 190 -21.39 -6.57 4.49
C GLU A 190 -20.53 -7.30 3.46
N ASP A 191 -19.47 -6.66 2.95
CA ASP A 191 -18.51 -7.30 2.06
C ASP A 191 -17.61 -8.31 2.81
N VAL A 192 -17.43 -8.15 4.13
CA VAL A 192 -16.54 -8.97 4.96
C VAL A 192 -16.93 -10.45 4.96
N PRO A 193 -18.15 -10.86 5.40
CA PRO A 193 -18.51 -12.28 5.43
C PRO A 193 -18.50 -12.90 4.04
N ARG A 194 -18.87 -12.12 3.01
CA ARG A 194 -18.87 -12.58 1.62
C ARG A 194 -17.46 -12.82 1.09
N ALA A 195 -16.54 -11.91 1.37
CA ALA A 195 -15.14 -12.04 0.95
C ALA A 195 -14.52 -13.29 1.57
N LEU A 196 -14.73 -13.53 2.87
CA LEU A 196 -14.27 -14.73 3.55
C LEU A 196 -14.87 -16.00 2.94
N ALA A 197 -16.19 -16.03 2.71
CA ALA A 197 -16.87 -17.19 2.14
C ALA A 197 -16.38 -17.55 0.73
N ILE A 198 -16.12 -16.56 -0.13
CA ILE A 198 -15.68 -16.80 -1.51
C ILE A 198 -14.20 -17.20 -1.56
N THR A 199 -13.37 -16.55 -0.76
CA THR A 199 -11.90 -16.65 -0.91
C THR A 199 -11.25 -17.65 0.02
N GLY A 200 -11.93 -18.04 1.10
CA GLY A 200 -11.35 -18.85 2.17
C GLY A 200 -10.17 -18.17 2.90
N ALA A 201 -10.00 -16.86 2.73
CA ALA A 201 -8.92 -16.10 3.35
C ALA A 201 -8.93 -16.23 4.88
N ASP A 202 -7.75 -16.28 5.49
CA ASP A 202 -7.62 -16.38 6.94
C ASP A 202 -7.90 -15.03 7.63
N SER A 203 -7.76 -13.92 6.89
CA SER A 203 -8.06 -12.56 7.36
C SER A 203 -8.26 -11.61 6.17
N LEU A 204 -8.78 -10.42 6.43
CA LEU A 204 -8.96 -9.36 5.44
C LEU A 204 -8.12 -8.12 5.80
N MET A 205 -7.55 -7.48 4.78
CA MET A 205 -6.90 -6.18 4.87
C MET A 205 -7.70 -5.16 4.05
N LEU A 206 -8.31 -4.20 4.73
CA LEU A 206 -9.12 -3.15 4.13
C LEU A 206 -8.27 -1.89 3.94
N ALA A 207 -8.40 -1.25 2.77
CA ALA A 207 -7.69 -0.01 2.46
C ALA A 207 -8.67 1.11 2.15
N ARG A 208 -9.17 1.21 0.91
CA ARG A 208 -10.11 2.27 0.49
C ARG A 208 -11.39 2.32 1.32
N GLY A 209 -11.99 1.17 1.66
CA GLY A 209 -13.18 1.14 2.53
C GLY A 209 -12.92 1.79 3.89
N ALA A 210 -11.80 1.43 4.53
CA ALA A 210 -11.37 2.03 5.79
C ALA A 210 -10.98 3.51 5.66
N LEU A 211 -10.41 3.91 4.53
CA LEU A 211 -10.09 5.31 4.25
C LEU A 211 -11.35 6.17 4.09
N TRP A 212 -12.38 5.63 3.42
CA TRP A 212 -13.65 6.32 3.25
C TRP A 212 -14.41 6.41 4.56
N ASN A 213 -14.48 5.30 5.30
CA ASN A 213 -15.12 5.25 6.60
C ASN A 213 -14.37 4.29 7.54
N PRO A 214 -13.55 4.82 8.46
CA PRO A 214 -12.83 4.01 9.45
C PRO A 214 -13.75 3.22 10.39
N SER A 215 -15.03 3.60 10.52
CA SER A 215 -16.00 2.86 11.34
C SER A 215 -16.33 1.48 10.80
N ILE A 216 -15.87 1.11 9.59
CA ILE A 216 -16.03 -0.24 9.01
C ILE A 216 -15.53 -1.37 9.92
N PHE A 217 -14.65 -1.06 10.89
CA PHE A 217 -14.15 -2.01 11.88
C PHE A 217 -14.97 -2.06 13.19
N ARG A 218 -16.01 -1.23 13.34
CA ARG A 218 -16.92 -1.26 14.49
C ARG A 218 -17.85 -2.47 14.41
N SER A 219 -18.48 -2.81 15.54
CA SER A 219 -19.60 -3.75 15.55
C SER A 219 -20.75 -3.24 14.68
N SER A 220 -21.54 -4.18 14.14
CA SER A 220 -22.61 -3.84 13.19
C SER A 220 -23.63 -2.82 13.72
N SER A 221 -23.86 -2.81 15.03
CA SER A 221 -24.75 -1.89 15.73
C SER A 221 -24.29 -0.42 15.75
N LEU A 222 -23.02 -0.15 15.46
CA LEU A 222 -22.42 1.19 15.49
C LEU A 222 -21.99 1.67 14.10
N LEU A 223 -22.39 0.93 13.05
CA LEU A 223 -22.11 1.27 11.67
C LEU A 223 -23.01 2.40 11.21
N VAL A 224 -22.42 3.22 10.36
CA VAL A 224 -23.04 4.43 9.85
C VAL A 224 -23.00 4.37 8.33
N ASP A 225 -24.18 4.41 7.71
CA ASP A 225 -24.31 4.48 6.25
C ASP A 225 -23.94 5.89 5.76
N GLY A 226 -23.01 6.00 4.81
CA GLY A 226 -22.61 7.27 4.22
C GLY A 226 -21.42 7.94 4.93
N TRP A 227 -21.38 9.27 4.92
CA TRP A 227 -20.29 10.04 5.56
C TRP A 227 -20.52 10.15 7.07
N ASP A 228 -19.60 9.57 7.82
CA ASP A 228 -19.63 9.55 9.28
C ASP A 228 -18.98 10.83 9.85
N ALA A 229 -19.81 11.74 10.36
CA ALA A 229 -19.35 13.00 10.95
C ALA A 229 -18.55 12.79 12.24
N GLU A 230 -18.86 11.74 13.01
CA GLU A 230 -18.13 11.41 14.24
C GLU A 230 -16.69 10.98 13.89
N CYS A 231 -16.52 10.14 12.87
CA CYS A 231 -15.20 9.73 12.39
C CYS A 231 -14.37 10.94 11.92
N VAL A 232 -14.97 11.87 11.18
CA VAL A 232 -14.27 13.09 10.72
C VAL A 232 -13.82 13.95 11.90
N LYS A 233 -14.71 14.21 12.85
CA LYS A 233 -14.39 14.97 14.07
C LYS A 233 -13.26 14.31 14.84
N ARG A 234 -13.37 13.00 15.10
CA ARG A 234 -12.38 12.25 15.87
C ARG A 234 -11.03 12.19 15.16
N TYR A 235 -11.03 12.11 13.83
CA TYR A 235 -9.81 12.15 13.04
C TYR A 235 -9.04 13.47 13.23
N PHE A 236 -9.72 14.62 13.26
CA PHE A 236 -9.07 15.90 13.53
C PHE A 236 -8.61 16.05 14.98
N GLU A 237 -9.38 15.59 15.97
CA GLU A 237 -8.96 15.57 17.37
C GLU A 237 -7.69 14.73 17.57
N LEU A 238 -7.64 13.54 16.96
CA LEU A 238 -6.45 12.69 16.97
C LEU A 238 -5.28 13.36 16.25
N GLY A 239 -5.56 14.01 15.11
CA GLY A 239 -4.59 14.80 14.37
C GLY A 239 -3.95 15.89 15.20
N GLU A 240 -4.74 16.68 15.91
CA GLU A 240 -4.27 17.72 16.81
C GLU A 240 -3.48 17.15 17.99
N ALA A 241 -4.03 16.13 18.68
CA ALA A 241 -3.39 15.49 19.81
C ALA A 241 -2.03 14.84 19.46
N THR A 242 -1.85 14.42 18.21
CA THR A 242 -0.61 13.83 17.69
C THR A 242 0.19 14.79 16.83
N GLN A 243 -0.15 16.07 16.77
CA GLN A 243 0.50 17.09 15.93
C GLN A 243 0.71 16.65 14.48
N CYS A 244 -0.29 15.99 13.89
CA CYS A 244 -0.30 15.59 12.50
C CYS A 244 -0.28 16.85 11.60
N PRO A 245 0.56 16.89 10.54
CA PRO A 245 0.59 18.02 9.63
C PRO A 245 -0.79 18.33 9.03
N LEU A 246 -1.17 19.61 9.05
CA LEU A 246 -2.48 20.07 8.56
C LEU A 246 -2.78 19.58 7.14
N GLY A 247 -1.78 19.57 6.25
CA GLY A 247 -1.92 19.08 4.88
C GLY A 247 -2.37 17.62 4.81
N ASN A 248 -1.85 16.77 5.70
CA ASN A 248 -2.21 15.35 5.76
C ASN A 248 -3.63 15.17 6.31
N LEU A 249 -3.98 15.92 7.37
CA LEU A 249 -5.35 15.90 7.92
C LEU A 249 -6.38 16.31 6.88
N LYS A 250 -6.11 17.41 6.18
CA LYS A 250 -6.95 17.92 5.10
C LYS A 250 -7.08 16.91 3.95
N TYR A 251 -5.96 16.35 3.49
CA TYR A 251 -5.95 15.38 2.41
C TYR A 251 -6.80 14.14 2.74
N THR A 252 -6.57 13.53 3.91
CA THR A 252 -7.30 12.33 4.33
C THR A 252 -8.78 12.61 4.54
N ALA A 253 -9.14 13.73 5.18
CA ALA A 253 -10.54 14.08 5.37
C ALA A 253 -11.28 14.32 4.05
N MET A 254 -10.62 14.90 3.05
CA MET A 254 -11.20 15.02 1.70
C MET A 254 -11.44 13.64 1.04
N LEU A 255 -10.62 12.62 1.35
CA LEU A 255 -10.82 11.25 0.87
C LEU A 255 -11.94 10.54 1.65
N MET A 256 -12.04 10.75 2.97
CA MET A 256 -13.18 10.28 3.76
C MET A 256 -14.50 10.80 3.19
N LEU A 257 -14.48 12.04 2.68
CA LEU A 257 -15.63 12.72 2.09
C LEU A 257 -15.65 12.66 0.56
N GLU A 258 -15.05 11.64 -0.05
CA GLU A 258 -15.08 11.46 -1.50
C GLU A 258 -16.54 11.45 -2.00
N GLY A 259 -16.83 12.26 -3.02
CA GLY A 259 -18.19 12.47 -3.55
C GLY A 259 -18.98 13.62 -2.90
N ALA A 260 -18.51 14.20 -1.78
CA ALA A 260 -19.17 15.31 -1.09
C ALA A 260 -18.82 16.70 -1.66
N GLY A 261 -18.14 16.80 -2.80
CA GLY A 261 -17.52 18.05 -3.29
C GLY A 261 -18.45 19.26 -3.48
N LYS A 262 -19.76 19.04 -3.55
CA LYS A 262 -20.77 20.12 -3.64
C LYS A 262 -21.28 20.58 -2.28
N LEU A 263 -21.03 19.81 -1.22
CA LEU A 263 -21.51 20.09 0.11
C LEU A 263 -20.62 21.12 0.79
N GLU A 264 -21.24 21.95 1.63
CA GLU A 264 -20.55 23.01 2.37
C GLU A 264 -19.43 22.48 3.29
N PRO A 265 -19.60 21.37 4.05
CA PRO A 265 -18.54 20.87 4.92
C PRO A 265 -17.28 20.44 4.15
N PHE A 266 -17.42 19.87 2.95
CA PHE A 266 -16.29 19.53 2.10
C PHE A 266 -15.53 20.77 1.65
N ARG A 267 -16.24 21.84 1.27
CA ARG A 267 -15.62 23.10 0.83
C ARG A 267 -14.88 23.79 1.98
N LEU A 268 -15.41 23.70 3.21
CA LEU A 268 -14.72 24.19 4.40
C LEU A 268 -13.40 23.45 4.63
N ILE A 269 -13.39 22.11 4.55
CA ILE A 269 -12.14 21.33 4.64
C ILE A 269 -11.18 21.74 3.51
N GLN A 270 -11.70 21.91 2.29
CA GLN A 270 -10.89 22.30 1.12
C GLN A 270 -10.27 23.70 1.27
N SER A 271 -10.93 24.65 1.94
CA SER A 271 -10.42 26.01 2.14
C SER A 271 -9.65 26.19 3.45
N ALA A 272 -9.69 25.22 4.37
CA ALA A 272 -9.04 25.26 5.68
C ALA A 272 -7.53 25.56 5.59
N LYS A 273 -7.07 26.45 6.47
CA LYS A 273 -5.68 26.90 6.65
C LYS A 273 -5.16 26.68 8.07
N THR A 274 -6.04 26.37 9.01
CA THR A 274 -5.73 26.13 10.42
C THR A 274 -6.45 24.89 10.94
N LEU A 275 -6.03 24.37 12.10
CA LEU A 275 -6.76 23.30 12.80
C LEU A 275 -8.16 23.76 13.25
N ALA A 276 -8.30 25.03 13.64
CA ALA A 276 -9.59 25.61 13.99
C ALA A 276 -10.59 25.56 12.81
N ASP A 277 -10.11 25.81 11.58
CA ASP A 277 -10.95 25.69 10.37
C ASP A 277 -11.42 24.24 10.16
N LEU A 278 -10.54 23.24 10.39
CA LEU A 278 -10.91 21.83 10.26
C LEU A 278 -11.94 21.40 11.33
N HIS A 279 -11.79 21.87 12.57
CA HIS A 279 -12.78 21.62 13.63
C HIS A 279 -14.12 22.29 13.35
N ALA A 280 -14.12 23.51 12.80
CA ALA A 280 -15.34 24.16 12.33
C ALA A 280 -16.00 23.37 11.19
N ALA A 281 -15.22 22.84 10.26
CA ALA A 281 -15.74 21.99 9.19
C ALA A 281 -16.32 20.66 9.71
N ALA A 282 -15.71 20.05 10.75
CA ALA A 282 -16.27 18.87 11.39
C ALA A 282 -17.60 19.17 12.12
N ALA A 283 -17.72 20.34 12.75
CA ALA A 283 -19.00 20.80 13.30
C ALA A 283 -20.07 20.97 12.20
N ALA A 284 -19.68 21.49 11.04
CA ALA A 284 -20.55 21.59 9.87
C ALA A 284 -20.94 20.21 9.33
N CYS A 285 -20.02 19.24 9.26
CA CYS A 285 -20.34 17.84 8.97
C CYS A 285 -21.43 17.33 9.93
N ALA A 286 -21.28 17.57 11.23
CA ALA A 286 -22.21 17.07 12.23
C ALA A 286 -23.62 17.67 12.10
N ALA A 287 -23.72 18.92 11.66
CA ALA A 287 -25.00 19.62 11.47
C ALA A 287 -25.66 19.37 10.10
N HIS A 288 -24.95 18.77 9.14
CA HIS A 288 -25.40 18.69 7.76
C HIS A 288 -26.29 17.44 7.50
N PRO A 289 -27.49 17.56 6.91
CA PRO A 289 -28.46 16.45 6.79
C PRO A 289 -28.01 15.21 6.00
N HIS A 290 -27.00 15.35 5.14
CA HIS A 290 -26.40 14.24 4.38
C HIS A 290 -25.32 13.47 5.13
N PHE A 291 -24.95 13.92 6.32
CA PHE A 291 -24.05 13.20 7.21
C PHE A 291 -24.87 12.47 8.24
N THR A 292 -24.44 11.26 8.54
CA THR A 292 -25.16 10.36 9.44
C THR A 292 -24.51 10.40 10.81
N GLN A 293 -25.36 10.34 11.84
CA GLN A 293 -24.98 10.34 13.25
C GLN A 293 -25.34 8.97 13.84
N PRO A 294 -24.47 8.29 14.58
CA PRO A 294 -24.83 7.03 15.21
C PRO A 294 -25.95 7.26 16.25
N GLY A 295 -27.07 6.57 16.07
CA GLY A 295 -28.12 6.47 17.07
C GLY A 295 -27.77 5.42 18.11
N GLY A 296 -26.97 5.76 19.13
CA GLY A 296 -26.73 4.87 20.27
C GLY A 296 -25.34 5.05 20.90
N ALA A 297 -25.28 4.88 22.24
CA ALA A 297 -24.10 5.12 23.05
C ALA A 297 -22.86 4.30 22.65
N PHE A 298 -21.72 4.96 22.76
CA PHE A 298 -20.35 4.51 22.50
C PHE A 298 -19.96 3.23 23.28
N CYS A 299 -19.27 2.29 22.62
CA CYS A 299 -18.57 1.17 23.26
C CYS A 299 -17.04 1.40 23.17
N PRO A 300 -16.30 1.56 24.28
CA PRO A 300 -14.87 1.90 24.29
C PRO A 300 -13.90 0.82 23.74
N ALA A 301 -14.39 -0.31 23.25
CA ALA A 301 -13.64 -1.57 23.21
C ALA A 301 -12.87 -1.88 21.90
N ILE A 302 -12.30 -0.90 21.19
CA ILE A 302 -11.45 -1.13 19.97
C ILE A 302 -10.06 -1.74 20.31
N LEU A 303 -9.92 -2.43 21.45
CA LEU A 303 -8.69 -3.16 21.82
C LEU A 303 -8.90 -4.65 22.11
N GLU A 304 -10.11 -5.18 22.08
CA GLU A 304 -10.36 -6.61 22.28
C GLU A 304 -10.59 -7.36 20.96
N PRO A 305 -10.11 -8.61 20.83
CA PRO A 305 -10.36 -9.44 19.64
C PRO A 305 -11.85 -9.75 19.50
N PRO A 306 -12.36 -9.89 18.26
CA PRO A 306 -13.78 -10.20 18.04
C PRO A 306 -14.15 -11.57 18.64
N PRO A 307 -15.35 -11.73 19.23
CA PRO A 307 -15.85 -13.04 19.60
C PRO A 307 -16.14 -13.90 18.36
N ASP A 308 -16.07 -15.21 18.54
CA ASP A 308 -16.17 -16.22 17.48
C ASP A 308 -17.41 -16.02 16.59
N LEU A 309 -17.19 -15.96 15.27
CA LEU A 309 -18.26 -15.84 14.26
C LEU A 309 -19.09 -17.14 14.20
N PRO A 310 -20.43 -17.08 14.31
CA PRO A 310 -21.27 -18.27 14.18
C PRO A 310 -21.30 -18.80 12.73
N ALA A 311 -21.43 -20.12 12.64
CA ALA A 311 -21.40 -20.88 11.39
C ALA A 311 -22.68 -20.70 10.55
N ALA A 312 -22.45 -20.71 9.23
CA ALA A 312 -23.40 -20.96 8.16
C ALA A 312 -24.52 -19.93 7.94
N ILE A 313 -24.34 -19.10 6.90
CA ILE A 313 -25.44 -18.47 6.17
C ILE A 313 -25.35 -18.95 4.72
N GLU A 314 -26.22 -19.89 4.35
CA GLU A 314 -26.49 -20.22 2.95
C GLU A 314 -27.22 -19.04 2.30
N LEU A 315 -26.56 -18.27 1.42
CA LEU A 315 -27.26 -17.26 0.62
C LEU A 315 -26.71 -17.12 -0.81
N THR A 316 -27.68 -17.11 -1.72
CA THR A 316 -27.60 -16.96 -3.17
C THR A 316 -27.11 -15.57 -3.61
N ALA A 317 -26.33 -15.53 -4.68
CA ALA A 317 -25.61 -14.34 -5.15
C ALA A 317 -26.51 -13.18 -5.65
N ASN A 318 -26.18 -11.96 -5.17
CA ASN A 318 -26.17 -10.67 -5.92
C ASN A 318 -27.44 -9.77 -6.08
N SER A 319 -28.43 -9.75 -5.19
CA SER A 319 -29.59 -8.83 -5.34
C SER A 319 -29.50 -7.43 -4.68
N TRP A 320 -28.43 -7.04 -3.97
CA TRP A 320 -28.57 -5.95 -2.96
C TRP A 320 -27.61 -4.75 -3.00
N ARG A 321 -27.00 -4.35 -4.12
CA ARG A 321 -26.04 -3.21 -4.09
C ARG A 321 -26.67 -1.82 -4.31
N ARG A 322 -26.52 -0.89 -3.34
CA ARG A 322 -26.35 0.56 -3.63
C ARG A 322 -24.86 0.83 -3.90
N LYS A 323 -24.54 1.63 -4.93
CA LYS A 323 -23.18 1.76 -5.51
C LYS A 323 -22.76 3.22 -5.69
N PRO A 324 -21.45 3.55 -5.57
CA PRO A 324 -20.93 4.92 -5.72
C PRO A 324 -21.05 5.50 -7.14
N ASN A 325 -21.09 6.83 -7.24
CA ASN A 325 -21.41 7.63 -8.43
C ASN A 325 -20.49 7.47 -9.65
N TRP A 326 -19.32 6.83 -9.53
CA TRP A 326 -18.42 6.55 -10.67
C TRP A 326 -18.72 5.24 -11.40
N TRP A 327 -19.69 4.46 -10.91
CA TRP A 327 -20.20 3.25 -11.55
C TRP A 327 -21.29 3.61 -12.59
N LYS A 328 -21.06 3.30 -13.88
CA LYS A 328 -22.04 3.57 -14.96
C LYS A 328 -23.06 2.42 -15.14
N PRO A 329 -24.35 2.72 -15.38
CA PRO A 329 -25.40 1.71 -15.62
C PRO A 329 -25.22 0.97 -16.96
N GLY A 330 -25.55 -0.33 -17.00
CA GLY A 330 -25.82 -1.07 -18.25
C GLY A 330 -24.81 -2.15 -18.68
N ALA A 331 -23.65 -2.27 -18.03
CA ALA A 331 -22.75 -3.40 -18.28
C ALA A 331 -23.05 -4.54 -17.30
N SER A 332 -23.70 -5.59 -17.79
CA SER A 332 -23.84 -6.86 -17.09
C SER A 332 -22.48 -7.55 -17.01
N LEU A 333 -22.06 -7.96 -15.80
CA LEU A 333 -21.02 -8.98 -15.68
C LEU A 333 -21.65 -10.36 -15.87
N PRO A 334 -20.95 -11.32 -16.50
CA PRO A 334 -21.49 -12.65 -16.73
C PRO A 334 -21.82 -13.33 -15.39
N THR A 335 -23.02 -13.88 -15.29
CA THR A 335 -23.42 -14.74 -14.17
C THR A 335 -22.68 -16.07 -14.22
N LEU A 336 -22.00 -16.46 -13.13
CA LEU A 336 -21.57 -17.84 -12.93
C LEU A 336 -22.81 -18.70 -12.66
N LYS A 337 -23.06 -19.70 -13.51
CA LYS A 337 -24.06 -20.74 -13.22
C LYS A 337 -23.47 -21.72 -12.19
N PRO A 338 -24.24 -22.16 -11.17
CA PRO A 338 -23.79 -23.20 -10.26
C PRO A 338 -23.44 -24.48 -11.04
N GLY A 339 -22.24 -25.02 -10.83
CA GLY A 339 -21.83 -26.33 -11.38
C GLY A 339 -20.88 -26.33 -12.59
N GLU A 340 -20.52 -25.19 -13.18
CA GLU A 340 -19.44 -25.12 -14.18
C GLU A 340 -18.28 -24.29 -13.62
N GLY A 341 -17.23 -24.96 -13.14
CA GLY A 341 -16.04 -24.34 -12.52
C GLY A 341 -15.11 -23.57 -13.47
N ARG A 342 -15.63 -22.83 -14.46
CA ARG A 342 -14.88 -21.91 -15.33
C ARG A 342 -15.76 -20.76 -15.81
N TYR A 343 -15.21 -19.55 -15.74
CA TYR A 343 -15.77 -18.34 -16.36
C TYR A 343 -15.85 -18.54 -17.88
N LYS A 344 -17.05 -18.72 -18.46
CA LYS A 344 -17.23 -18.56 -19.92
C LYS A 344 -17.40 -17.06 -20.21
N ALA A 345 -16.30 -16.42 -20.62
CA ALA A 345 -16.35 -15.09 -21.19
C ALA A 345 -17.38 -15.08 -22.33
N THR A 346 -18.39 -14.22 -22.25
CA THR A 346 -19.34 -14.04 -23.35
C THR A 346 -18.59 -13.48 -24.56
N LYS A 347 -18.95 -13.91 -25.78
CA LYS A 347 -18.32 -13.52 -27.06
C LYS A 347 -18.19 -12.00 -27.29
N GLN A 348 -18.84 -11.18 -26.47
CA GLN A 348 -18.72 -9.72 -26.50
C GLN A 348 -17.40 -9.20 -25.88
N HIS A 349 -16.73 -9.95 -24.99
CA HIS A 349 -15.44 -9.56 -24.39
C HIS A 349 -14.21 -9.93 -25.23
N ALA A 350 -14.36 -10.80 -26.24
CA ALA A 350 -13.26 -11.19 -27.12
C ALA A 350 -12.97 -10.16 -28.22
N LYS A 351 -13.87 -9.21 -28.47
CA LYS A 351 -13.70 -8.16 -29.49
C LYS A 351 -12.94 -6.93 -28.99
N ASP A 352 -12.92 -6.69 -27.67
CA ASP A 352 -12.20 -5.54 -27.09
C ASP A 352 -10.71 -5.84 -26.80
N VAL A 353 -10.25 -7.06 -27.11
CA VAL A 353 -8.86 -7.53 -26.93
C VAL A 353 -8.06 -7.49 -28.24
N VAL A 354 -8.67 -7.12 -29.38
CA VAL A 354 -7.95 -6.93 -30.65
C VAL A 354 -8.25 -5.57 -31.26
N GLY A 355 -7.59 -4.54 -30.73
CA GLY A 355 -7.32 -3.31 -31.46
C GLY A 355 -5.85 -3.30 -31.86
N ARG A 356 -5.54 -3.71 -33.09
CA ARG A 356 -4.19 -3.54 -33.65
C ARG A 356 -3.87 -2.04 -33.83
N PRO A 357 -2.57 -1.69 -33.83
CA PRO A 357 -2.11 -0.30 -33.86
C PRO A 357 -1.97 0.18 -35.31
N ASP A 358 -2.59 1.30 -35.64
CA ASP A 358 -2.26 2.03 -36.87
C ASP A 358 -1.94 3.48 -36.52
N HIS A 359 -0.88 4.00 -37.16
CA HIS A 359 -0.34 5.36 -37.12
C HIS A 359 0.80 5.63 -36.12
N TRP A 360 1.96 5.01 -36.39
CA TRP A 360 3.23 5.74 -36.32
C TRP A 360 3.95 5.57 -37.66
N SER A 361 3.80 6.56 -38.53
CA SER A 361 4.63 6.70 -39.73
C SER A 361 5.97 7.29 -39.32
N GLY A 362 7.06 6.57 -39.56
CA GLY A 362 8.40 7.13 -39.45
C GLY A 362 9.48 6.08 -39.23
N ALA A 363 9.90 5.46 -40.34
CA ALA A 363 11.27 5.10 -40.69
C ALA A 363 11.27 3.83 -41.55
N GLU A 364 11.36 4.05 -42.86
CA GLU A 364 11.80 3.06 -43.84
C GLU A 364 13.22 2.58 -43.51
N GLY A 365 13.55 1.34 -43.87
CA GLY A 365 14.96 1.00 -44.13
C GLY A 365 15.45 -0.41 -43.80
N ALA A 366 15.01 -1.37 -44.60
CA ALA A 366 15.78 -2.53 -45.08
C ALA A 366 16.02 -3.76 -44.17
N PRO A 367 16.06 -4.98 -44.77
CA PRO A 367 15.96 -6.27 -44.08
C PRO A 367 17.33 -6.96 -43.91
N VAL A 368 17.46 -7.83 -42.92
CA VAL A 368 18.55 -8.83 -42.86
C VAL A 368 17.96 -10.19 -42.47
N PRO A 369 18.33 -11.30 -43.15
CA PRO A 369 17.53 -12.51 -43.22
C PRO A 369 17.88 -13.54 -42.14
N VAL A 370 16.96 -14.49 -42.00
CA VAL A 370 17.09 -15.74 -41.25
C VAL A 370 18.06 -16.68 -41.97
N ALA A 371 18.94 -17.34 -41.23
CA ALA A 371 19.53 -18.62 -41.61
C ALA A 371 19.80 -19.47 -40.37
N ALA A 372 19.63 -20.77 -40.57
CA ALA A 372 19.56 -21.85 -39.59
C ALA A 372 20.91 -22.54 -39.35
N ASP A 373 20.86 -23.45 -38.38
CA ASP A 373 21.59 -24.72 -38.24
C ASP A 373 23.06 -24.77 -37.74
N GLU A 374 23.15 -25.56 -36.66
CA GLU A 374 24.05 -26.68 -36.39
C GLU A 374 25.55 -26.49 -36.08
N ALA A 375 25.93 -27.31 -35.07
CA ALA A 375 27.14 -28.12 -34.96
C ALA A 375 28.20 -27.74 -33.92
N GLU A 376 28.58 -28.80 -33.20
CA GLU A 376 29.60 -28.99 -32.18
C GLU A 376 31.01 -28.52 -32.59
N ALA A 377 31.83 -28.14 -31.59
CA ALA A 377 33.03 -28.90 -31.18
C ALA A 377 34.01 -28.08 -30.31
N VAL A 378 34.36 -28.66 -29.17
CA VAL A 378 35.72 -28.89 -28.63
C VAL A 378 36.76 -27.75 -28.65
N GLY A 379 37.32 -27.43 -27.47
CA GLY A 379 38.74 -27.03 -27.38
C GLY A 379 39.15 -26.14 -26.20
N ARG A 380 39.90 -26.74 -25.27
CA ARG A 380 40.95 -26.21 -24.34
C ARG A 380 41.68 -24.96 -24.88
N SER A 381 42.29 -24.03 -24.13
CA SER A 381 43.16 -24.12 -22.94
C SER A 381 43.66 -22.69 -22.56
N ASP A 382 44.19 -22.56 -21.33
CA ASP A 382 45.27 -21.67 -20.84
C ASP A 382 45.01 -20.14 -20.79
N ALA A 383 44.98 -19.47 -19.62
CA ALA A 383 45.97 -19.25 -18.56
C ALA A 383 46.92 -18.05 -18.80
N ALA A 384 46.97 -17.16 -17.78
CA ALA A 384 48.03 -16.19 -17.46
C ALA A 384 48.22 -15.00 -18.43
N ALA A 385 48.64 -13.79 -18.08
CA ALA A 385 49.12 -13.14 -16.86
C ALA A 385 49.14 -11.60 -17.08
N VAL A 386 48.97 -10.85 -15.98
CA VAL A 386 49.71 -9.64 -15.54
C VAL A 386 50.13 -8.58 -16.58
N ALA A 387 49.65 -7.35 -16.39
CA ALA A 387 50.42 -6.11 -16.58
C ALA A 387 49.77 -4.91 -15.84
N GLU A 388 50.44 -4.43 -14.78
CA GLU A 388 50.53 -3.00 -14.40
C GLU A 388 51.74 -2.41 -15.20
N PRO A 389 52.00 -1.07 -15.29
CA PRO A 389 51.57 0.04 -14.41
C PRO A 389 51.24 1.38 -15.13
N GLU A 390 50.89 2.39 -14.33
CA GLU A 390 51.41 3.79 -14.33
C GLU A 390 50.35 4.90 -14.17
N ASP A 391 50.68 5.78 -13.21
CA ASP A 391 50.02 7.01 -12.75
C ASP A 391 49.71 8.02 -13.86
N LEU A 392 48.68 8.86 -13.65
CA LEU A 392 48.69 10.31 -13.94
C LEU A 392 47.42 11.01 -13.37
N ASP A 393 47.62 11.68 -12.24
CA ASP A 393 47.24 13.05 -11.86
C ASP A 393 45.84 13.68 -12.12
N GLU A 394 45.50 14.53 -11.16
CA GLU A 394 44.36 15.42 -10.91
C GLU A 394 43.45 15.90 -12.07
N GLN A 395 42.12 15.87 -11.84
CA GLN A 395 41.22 16.94 -12.29
C GLN A 395 39.91 17.05 -11.46
N ARG A 396 39.63 18.29 -11.04
CA ARG A 396 38.53 18.77 -10.15
C ARG A 396 37.12 18.53 -10.71
N PRO A 397 36.09 18.38 -9.84
CA PRO A 397 34.69 18.32 -10.25
C PRO A 397 34.09 19.70 -10.57
N ALA A 398 33.13 19.68 -11.49
CA ALA A 398 32.44 20.82 -12.07
C ALA A 398 31.58 21.62 -11.07
N LYS A 399 31.64 22.95 -11.21
CA LYS A 399 30.81 23.96 -10.52
C LYS A 399 29.34 23.82 -10.91
N CYS A 400 28.44 23.80 -9.92
CA CYS A 400 27.03 24.13 -10.11
C CYS A 400 26.77 25.50 -9.47
N SER A 401 26.24 26.42 -10.28
CA SER A 401 26.07 27.85 -10.01
C SER A 401 25.05 28.14 -8.91
N ARG A 402 25.49 28.94 -7.94
CA ARG A 402 24.70 29.61 -6.90
C ARG A 402 24.06 30.86 -7.50
N VAL A 403 22.76 31.06 -7.27
CA VAL A 403 22.07 32.34 -7.52
C VAL A 403 22.15 33.12 -6.21
N GLU A 404 22.84 34.26 -6.22
CA GLU A 404 22.89 35.23 -5.14
C GLU A 404 21.61 36.08 -5.15
N ALA A 405 21.05 36.31 -3.96
CA ALA A 405 20.02 37.31 -3.72
C ALA A 405 20.72 38.59 -3.29
N ASP A 406 20.44 39.66 -4.02
CA ASP A 406 21.02 40.99 -3.88
C ASP A 406 20.46 41.67 -2.62
N SER A 407 21.37 42.09 -1.73
CA SER A 407 21.08 42.90 -0.55
C SER A 407 21.50 44.34 -0.84
N THR A 408 20.54 45.26 -0.91
CA THR A 408 20.82 46.70 -0.84
C THR A 408 20.46 47.22 0.54
N ASP A 409 21.50 47.58 1.27
CA ASP A 409 21.49 48.31 2.53
C ASP A 409 21.60 49.81 2.22
N VAL A 410 20.71 50.63 2.79
CA VAL A 410 20.90 52.08 2.90
C VAL A 410 20.49 52.50 4.30
N SER A 411 21.49 52.62 5.15
CA SER A 411 21.45 53.31 6.44
C SER A 411 21.41 54.83 6.29
N ARG A 412 20.59 55.49 7.13
CA ARG A 412 20.67 56.86 7.71
C ARG A 412 19.33 57.07 8.44
N GLY A 413 19.17 57.39 9.72
CA GLY A 413 20.02 57.99 10.75
C GLY A 413 19.22 59.11 11.45
N VAL A 414 19.29 59.16 12.78
CA VAL A 414 18.92 60.28 13.69
C VAL A 414 17.45 60.40 14.13
N GLY A 415 17.22 60.37 15.45
CA GLY A 415 15.99 60.84 16.11
C GLY A 415 15.56 59.97 17.27
#